data_AF-A0A6N0I4H9-F1
#
_entry.id   AF-A0A6N0I4H9-F1
#
_cell.length_a   1.000
_cell.length_b   1.000
_cell.length_c   1.000
_cell.angle_alpha   90.00
_cell.angle_beta   90.00
_cell.angle_gamma   90.00
#
_symmetry.space_group_name_H-M   'P 1'
#
loop_
_entity.id
_entity.type
_entity.pdbx_description
1 polymer ?
#
loop_
_entity_poly.entity_id
_entity_poly.type
_entity_poly.pdbx_seq_one_letter_code
_entity_poly.pdbx_strand_id
1 'polypeptide(L)'
;MRMAFSIFKNIVAVIAILSIVYFALKYAPFLREQDWNPMNQPPNNQFELLPSNQTSTPVPTNGKSYTIEENHLLQNIPASQTKNVFKFIDKKEFMEVSGIVRMGYNDNYIVGQRDNEFIIYKFGSDTIKVFSTEIEMEQELNRLGQSITLKPQNEY
;
A
#
# COMPACT_ATOMS: atom_id res chain seq x y z
N MET A 1 -31.26 -39.22 36.86
CA MET A 1 -30.75 -37.82 36.91
C MET A 1 -29.26 -37.67 37.26
N ARG A 2 -28.51 -38.72 37.66
CA ARG A 2 -27.05 -38.62 37.93
C ARG A 2 -26.17 -38.66 36.67
N MET A 3 -26.53 -39.46 35.66
CA MET A 3 -25.77 -39.60 34.39
C MET A 3 -25.88 -38.37 33.48
N ALA A 4 -27.04 -37.72 33.40
CA ALA A 4 -27.22 -36.53 32.56
C ALA A 4 -26.35 -35.35 33.02
N PHE A 5 -26.20 -35.17 34.34
CA PHE A 5 -25.34 -34.13 34.92
C PHE A 5 -23.85 -34.40 34.71
N SER A 6 -23.41 -35.67 34.69
CA SER A 6 -22.01 -35.99 34.40
C SER A 6 -21.67 -35.76 32.92
N ILE A 7 -22.59 -36.08 32.01
CA ILE A 7 -22.46 -35.79 30.57
C ILE A 7 -22.42 -34.28 30.33
N PHE A 8 -23.30 -33.51 30.97
CA PHE A 8 -23.29 -32.04 30.85
C PHE A 8 -21.96 -31.43 31.32
N LYS A 9 -21.44 -31.87 32.48
CA LYS A 9 -20.14 -31.40 33.00
C LYS A 9 -19.00 -31.73 32.03
N ASN A 10 -19.01 -32.90 31.40
CA ASN A 10 -18.00 -33.27 30.41
C ASN A 10 -18.12 -32.43 29.13
N ILE A 11 -19.33 -32.14 28.66
CA ILE A 11 -19.56 -31.25 27.51
C ILE A 11 -19.01 -29.84 27.80
N VAL A 12 -19.32 -29.28 28.97
CA VAL A 12 -18.81 -27.96 29.38
C VAL A 12 -17.27 -27.94 29.44
N ALA A 13 -16.65 -29.02 29.95
CA ALA A 13 -15.19 -29.13 29.98
C ALA A 13 -14.58 -29.15 28.57
N VAL A 14 -15.18 -29.87 27.63
CA VAL A 14 -14.72 -29.89 26.22
C VAL A 14 -14.86 -28.52 25.57
N ILE A 15 -15.98 -27.81 25.79
CA ILE A 15 -16.19 -26.46 25.27
C ILE A 15 -15.14 -25.48 25.84
N ALA A 16 -14.80 -25.61 27.13
CA ALA A 16 -13.79 -24.78 27.76
C ALA A 16 -12.40 -25.00 27.14
N ILE A 17 -12.01 -26.25 26.88
CA ILE A 17 -10.75 -26.58 26.21
C ILE A 17 -10.73 -26.02 24.80
N LEU A 18 -11.80 -26.20 24.02
CA LEU A 18 -11.93 -25.65 22.67
C LEU A 18 -11.84 -24.13 22.65
N SER A 19 -12.43 -23.47 23.66
CA SER A 19 -12.36 -22.01 23.80
C SER A 19 -10.93 -21.56 24.07
N ILE A 20 -10.20 -22.23 24.97
CA ILE A 20 -8.79 -21.89 25.26
C ILE A 20 -7.93 -22.07 24.02
N VAL A 21 -8.10 -23.17 23.27
CA VAL A 21 -7.38 -23.41 22.01
C VAL A 21 -7.69 -22.32 20.99
N TYR A 22 -8.96 -21.94 20.83
CA TYR A 22 -9.37 -20.86 19.94
C TYR A 22 -8.70 -19.52 20.30
N PHE A 23 -8.70 -19.14 21.59
CA PHE A 23 -8.06 -17.92 22.05
C PHE A 23 -6.53 -17.96 21.86
N ALA A 24 -5.88 -19.09 22.10
CA ALA A 24 -4.45 -19.25 21.89
C ALA A 24 -4.08 -19.12 20.40
N LEU A 25 -4.84 -19.74 19.50
CA LEU A 25 -4.63 -19.63 18.05
C LEU A 25 -4.85 -18.20 17.54
N LYS A 26 -5.71 -17.40 18.19
CA LYS A 26 -6.04 -16.04 17.76
C LYS A 26 -5.12 -14.96 18.34
N TYR A 27 -4.76 -15.05 19.61
CA TYR A 27 -4.11 -13.94 20.33
C TYR A 27 -2.66 -14.21 20.74
N ALA A 28 -2.20 -15.47 20.77
CA ALA A 28 -0.82 -15.76 21.12
C ALA A 28 0.10 -15.53 19.91
N PRO A 29 1.07 -14.60 19.96
CA PRO A 29 1.85 -14.21 18.78
C PRO A 29 2.62 -15.38 18.16
N PHE A 30 3.18 -16.28 18.99
CA PHE A 30 3.95 -17.44 18.52
C PHE A 30 3.13 -18.51 17.78
N LEU A 31 1.81 -18.61 18.02
CA LEU A 31 0.90 -19.54 17.33
C LEU A 31 0.18 -18.87 16.17
N ARG A 32 -0.14 -17.59 16.30
CA ARG A 32 -0.84 -16.78 15.29
C ARG A 32 -0.04 -16.69 14.00
N GLU A 33 1.29 -16.68 14.09
CA GLU A 33 2.21 -16.49 12.95
C GLU A 33 2.64 -17.80 12.27
N GLN A 34 2.09 -18.95 12.67
CA GLN A 34 2.41 -20.24 12.07
C GLN A 34 1.55 -20.52 10.83
N ASP A 35 2.15 -21.02 9.74
CA ASP A 35 1.47 -21.26 8.45
C ASP A 35 0.33 -22.29 8.52
N TRP A 36 0.41 -23.26 9.45
CA TRP A 36 -0.63 -24.28 9.62
C TRP A 36 -1.85 -23.77 10.41
N ASN A 37 -1.78 -22.62 11.10
CA ASN A 37 -2.86 -22.15 11.95
C ASN A 37 -4.02 -21.62 11.08
N PRO A 38 -5.23 -22.21 11.15
CA PRO A 38 -6.37 -21.78 10.32
C PRO A 38 -6.90 -20.38 10.68
N MET A 39 -6.52 -19.85 11.84
CA MET A 39 -6.81 -18.48 12.28
C MET A 39 -5.65 -17.52 11.97
N ASN A 40 -4.58 -18.00 11.33
CA ASN A 40 -3.55 -17.13 10.77
C ASN A 40 -4.22 -16.30 9.67
N GLN A 41 -4.57 -15.08 10.03
CA GLN A 41 -4.72 -14.03 9.04
C GLN A 41 -3.28 -13.60 8.76
N PRO A 42 -2.70 -13.99 7.62
CA PRO A 42 -1.50 -13.32 7.20
C PRO A 42 -1.82 -11.81 7.24
N PRO A 43 -0.90 -10.95 7.71
CA PRO A 43 -1.02 -9.54 7.37
C PRO A 43 -1.28 -9.52 5.85
N ASN A 44 -2.30 -8.78 5.41
CA ASN A 44 -2.88 -8.80 4.07
C ASN A 44 -1.91 -8.36 2.96
N ASN A 45 -0.73 -8.99 2.94
CA ASN A 45 0.53 -8.65 2.33
C ASN A 45 1.22 -9.95 1.87
N GLN A 46 0.47 -11.01 1.55
CA GLN A 46 1.03 -12.17 0.86
C GLN A 46 1.23 -11.80 -0.61
N PHE A 47 2.36 -11.14 -0.88
CA PHE A 47 2.99 -11.17 -2.19
C PHE A 47 3.79 -12.45 -2.28
N GLU A 48 3.33 -13.38 -3.12
CA GLU A 48 4.17 -14.46 -3.64
C GLU A 48 5.30 -13.81 -4.45
N LEU A 49 6.52 -13.90 -3.91
CA LEU A 49 7.73 -13.52 -4.63
C LEU A 49 7.91 -14.49 -5.80
N LEU A 50 7.46 -14.10 -7.00
CA LEU A 50 8.00 -14.67 -8.23
C LEU A 50 9.50 -14.35 -8.29
N PRO A 51 10.37 -15.29 -8.69
CA PRO A 51 11.79 -15.03 -8.82
C PRO A 51 12.02 -14.13 -10.03
N SER A 52 12.21 -12.82 -9.80
CA SER A 52 12.58 -11.88 -10.86
C SER A 52 14.09 -11.74 -10.93
N ASN A 53 14.65 -12.14 -12.07
CA ASN A 53 15.98 -11.75 -12.50
C ASN A 53 16.03 -10.22 -12.65
N GLN A 54 17.02 -9.62 -11.99
CA GLN A 54 17.68 -8.34 -12.29
C GLN A 54 16.80 -7.23 -12.92
N THR A 55 16.49 -6.19 -12.14
CA THR A 55 17.04 -4.81 -12.27
C THR A 55 16.50 -4.00 -11.07
N SER A 56 17.40 -3.35 -10.33
CA SER A 56 17.17 -2.38 -9.22
C SER A 56 15.71 -2.19 -8.76
N THR A 57 15.26 -3.04 -7.84
CA THR A 57 14.00 -2.84 -7.13
C THR A 57 14.19 -1.86 -5.96
N PRO A 58 13.30 -0.87 -5.81
CA PRO A 58 13.33 0.03 -4.66
C PRO A 58 13.14 -0.77 -3.37
N VAL A 59 14.11 -0.71 -2.46
CA VAL A 59 14.09 -1.46 -1.20
C VAL A 59 13.04 -0.83 -0.26
N PRO A 60 11.96 -1.52 0.10
CA PRO A 60 10.89 -0.98 0.93
C PRO A 60 11.39 -0.55 2.31
N THR A 61 11.17 0.71 2.69
CA THR A 61 11.63 1.26 3.97
C THR A 61 10.63 0.93 5.08
N ASN A 62 11.08 0.26 6.15
CA ASN A 62 10.32 0.05 7.40
C ASN A 62 8.95 -0.65 7.21
N GLY A 63 8.89 -1.73 6.42
CA GLY A 63 7.66 -2.51 6.22
C GLY A 63 6.58 -1.78 5.42
N LYS A 64 6.94 -0.70 4.71
CA LYS A 64 6.06 0.03 3.79
C LYS A 64 6.38 -0.35 2.35
N SER A 65 5.37 -0.53 1.52
CA SER A 65 5.48 -0.87 0.10
C SER A 65 5.96 0.28 -0.82
N TYR A 66 6.63 1.28 -0.26
CA TYR A 66 7.13 2.43 -1.02
C TYR A 66 8.48 2.90 -0.53
N THR A 67 9.25 3.46 -1.45
CA THR A 67 10.45 4.24 -1.16
C THR A 67 10.12 5.74 -1.18
N ILE A 68 10.97 6.52 -0.52
CA ILE A 68 10.88 7.98 -0.52
C ILE A 68 12.07 8.49 -1.32
N GLU A 69 11.79 9.24 -2.36
CA GLU A 69 12.79 9.90 -3.21
C GLU A 69 12.69 11.41 -3.05
N GLU A 70 13.78 12.11 -3.36
CA GLU A 70 13.79 13.57 -3.45
C GLU A 70 12.94 14.04 -4.64
N ASN A 71 12.22 15.14 -4.46
CA ASN A 71 11.35 15.68 -5.48
C ASN A 71 12.13 16.41 -6.58
N HIS A 72 12.24 15.76 -7.73
CA HIS A 72 12.87 16.33 -8.90
C HIS A 72 11.87 16.86 -9.96
N LEU A 73 10.56 16.72 -9.75
CA LEU A 73 9.54 17.07 -10.75
C LEU A 73 9.35 18.58 -10.91
N LEU A 74 9.42 19.31 -9.80
CA LEU A 74 9.14 20.76 -9.75
C LEU A 74 10.22 21.47 -8.93
N GLN A 75 11.49 21.23 -9.31
CA GLN A 75 12.65 21.83 -8.67
C GLN A 75 12.60 23.36 -8.81
N ASN A 76 13.12 24.07 -7.80
CA ASN A 76 13.23 25.53 -7.78
C ASN A 76 11.90 26.31 -7.76
N ILE A 77 10.76 25.63 -7.60
CA ILE A 77 9.47 26.29 -7.40
C ILE A 77 9.18 26.35 -5.89
N PRO A 78 8.88 27.54 -5.32
CA PRO A 78 8.50 27.63 -3.92
C PRO A 78 7.30 26.72 -3.61
N ALA A 79 7.39 25.96 -2.52
CA ALA A 79 6.37 24.96 -2.14
C ALA A 79 4.94 25.52 -2.10
N SER A 80 4.78 26.78 -1.69
CA SER A 80 3.48 27.48 -1.64
C SER A 80 2.90 27.82 -3.02
N GLN A 81 3.75 27.86 -4.06
CA GLN A 81 3.37 28.22 -5.43
C GLN A 81 3.30 27.01 -6.36
N THR A 82 3.88 25.87 -5.98
CA THR A 82 3.98 24.66 -6.80
C THR A 82 2.64 24.26 -7.43
N LYS A 83 1.56 24.27 -6.66
CA LYS A 83 0.21 23.96 -7.15
C LYS A 83 -0.22 24.92 -8.27
N ASN A 84 -0.03 26.22 -8.07
CA ASN A 84 -0.48 27.23 -9.02
C ASN A 84 0.35 27.17 -10.29
N VAL A 85 1.67 27.05 -10.16
CA VAL A 85 2.59 26.90 -11.30
C VAL A 85 2.22 25.65 -12.11
N PHE A 86 2.01 24.51 -11.45
CA PHE A 86 1.62 23.28 -12.13
C PHE A 86 0.30 23.41 -12.91
N LYS A 87 -0.67 24.21 -12.44
CA LYS A 87 -1.91 24.48 -13.19
C LYS A 87 -1.65 25.14 -14.54
N PHE A 88 -0.68 26.06 -14.62
CA PHE A 88 -0.34 26.80 -15.83
C PHE A 88 0.62 26.07 -16.78
N ILE A 89 1.37 25.07 -16.29
CA ILE A 89 2.29 24.28 -17.11
C ILE A 89 1.49 23.41 -18.10
N ASP A 90 1.98 23.30 -19.34
CA ASP A 90 1.44 22.35 -20.31
C ASP A 90 1.67 20.91 -19.83
N LYS A 91 0.59 20.13 -19.75
CA LYS A 91 0.63 18.80 -19.15
C LYS A 91 1.38 17.79 -20.04
N LYS A 92 1.34 17.96 -21.36
CA LYS A 92 2.08 17.10 -22.29
C LYS A 92 3.57 17.36 -22.19
N GLU A 93 3.96 18.63 -22.19
CA GLU A 93 5.36 19.04 -22.05
C GLU A 93 5.90 18.59 -20.68
N PHE A 94 5.13 18.76 -19.61
CA PHE A 94 5.50 18.28 -18.29
C PHE A 94 5.74 16.77 -18.26
N MET A 95 4.83 15.98 -18.84
CA MET A 95 4.95 14.52 -18.92
C MET A 95 6.20 14.10 -19.70
N GLU A 96 6.46 14.75 -20.83
CA GLU A 96 7.61 14.48 -21.68
C GLU A 96 8.94 14.78 -20.98
N VAL A 97 9.04 15.91 -20.27
CA VAL A 97 10.27 16.30 -19.55
C VAL A 97 10.49 15.48 -18.28
N SER A 98 9.41 15.09 -17.59
CA SER A 98 9.50 14.32 -16.34
C SER A 98 9.64 12.81 -16.54
N GLY A 99 9.46 12.31 -17.77
CA GLY A 99 9.43 10.88 -18.07
C GLY A 99 8.16 10.17 -17.57
N ILE A 100 7.10 10.93 -17.26
CA ILE A 100 5.83 10.37 -16.82
C ILE A 100 5.00 9.99 -18.05
N VAL A 101 4.77 8.68 -18.25
CA VAL A 101 4.05 8.15 -19.42
C VAL A 101 2.53 8.22 -19.24
N ARG A 102 2.06 7.96 -18.02
CA ARG A 102 0.67 8.12 -17.61
C ARG A 102 0.62 9.01 -16.38
N MET A 103 -0.21 10.03 -16.39
CA MET A 103 -0.32 10.99 -15.30
C MET A 103 -1.78 11.13 -14.86
N GLY A 104 -1.99 11.36 -13.58
CA GLY A 104 -3.25 11.83 -13.03
C GLY A 104 -2.93 12.91 -12.00
N TYR A 105 -3.79 13.91 -11.83
CA TYR A 105 -3.56 14.94 -10.83
C TYR A 105 -4.88 15.48 -10.30
N ASN A 106 -4.82 16.05 -9.10
CA ASN A 106 -5.94 16.79 -8.52
C ASN A 106 -5.43 18.09 -7.88
N ASP A 107 -6.17 18.63 -6.93
CA ASP A 107 -5.80 19.87 -6.24
C ASP A 107 -4.60 19.75 -5.28
N ASN A 108 -4.23 18.52 -4.89
CA ASN A 108 -3.26 18.25 -3.82
C ASN A 108 -2.10 17.35 -4.26
N TYR A 109 -2.33 16.49 -5.26
CA TYR A 109 -1.39 15.45 -5.66
C TYR A 109 -1.21 15.38 -7.18
N ILE A 110 -0.01 14.99 -7.59
CA ILE A 110 0.29 14.41 -8.89
C ILE A 110 0.56 12.92 -8.66
N VAL A 111 0.01 12.10 -9.52
CA VAL A 111 0.23 10.66 -9.58
C VAL A 111 0.74 10.36 -10.97
N GLY A 112 1.74 9.50 -11.09
CA GLY A 112 2.34 9.21 -12.38
C GLY A 112 2.87 7.79 -12.46
N GLN A 113 2.95 7.27 -13.68
CA GLN A 113 3.76 6.14 -14.03
C GLN A 113 5.04 6.65 -14.70
N ARG A 114 6.20 6.35 -14.13
CA ARG A 114 7.52 6.68 -14.65
C ARG A 114 8.25 5.36 -14.85
N ASP A 115 8.56 5.04 -16.11
CA ASP A 115 9.12 3.74 -16.49
C ASP A 115 8.27 2.55 -15.97
N ASN A 116 8.85 1.73 -15.10
CA ASN A 116 8.22 0.59 -14.44
C ASN A 116 7.72 0.89 -13.02
N GLU A 117 7.79 2.15 -12.59
CA GLU A 117 7.44 2.59 -11.25
C GLU A 117 6.23 3.52 -11.26
N PHE A 118 5.58 3.62 -10.11
CA PHE A 118 4.47 4.52 -9.87
C PHE A 118 4.84 5.51 -8.79
N ILE A 119 4.39 6.75 -8.95
CA ILE A 119 4.76 7.84 -8.06
C ILE A 119 3.53 8.55 -7.51
N ILE A 120 3.61 8.97 -6.25
CA ILE A 120 2.68 9.94 -5.65
C ILE A 120 3.51 11.12 -5.16
N TYR A 121 3.22 12.28 -5.72
CA TYR A 121 3.78 13.56 -5.31
C TYR A 121 2.70 14.46 -4.71
N LYS A 122 2.95 15.01 -3.52
CA LYS A 122 2.10 16.03 -2.91
C LYS A 122 2.65 17.41 -3.25
N PHE A 123 1.80 18.32 -3.76
CA PHE A 123 2.26 19.67 -4.09
C PHE A 123 2.95 20.36 -2.91
N GLY A 124 4.15 20.87 -3.17
CA GLY A 124 4.97 21.56 -2.18
C GLY A 124 5.76 20.64 -1.25
N SER A 125 5.68 19.31 -1.43
CA SER A 125 6.58 18.38 -0.76
C SER A 125 7.98 18.43 -1.37
N ASP A 126 8.98 18.20 -0.53
CA ASP A 126 10.38 17.98 -0.90
C ASP A 126 10.64 16.55 -1.39
N THR A 127 9.64 15.68 -1.24
CA THR A 127 9.75 14.23 -1.41
C THR A 127 8.62 13.67 -2.27
N ILE A 128 8.91 12.55 -2.93
CA ILE A 128 7.99 11.75 -3.74
C ILE A 128 7.95 10.35 -3.15
N LYS A 129 6.76 9.74 -3.10
CA LYS A 129 6.61 8.31 -2.78
C LYS A 129 6.66 7.51 -4.07
N VAL A 130 7.53 6.50 -4.11
CA VAL A 130 7.70 5.63 -5.28
C VAL A 130 7.29 4.21 -4.93
N PHE A 131 6.51 3.61 -5.82
CA PHE A 131 5.86 2.31 -5.66
C PHE A 131 6.28 1.41 -6.81
N SER A 132 6.42 0.12 -6.53
CA SER A 132 6.78 -0.86 -7.55
C SER A 132 5.58 -1.25 -8.42
N THR A 133 4.35 -1.09 -7.91
CA THR A 133 3.13 -1.51 -8.61
C THR A 133 2.02 -0.45 -8.56
N GLU A 134 1.15 -0.44 -9.59
CA GLU A 134 -0.02 0.45 -9.66
C GLU A 134 -0.96 0.20 -8.48
N ILE A 135 -1.10 -1.06 -8.07
CA ILE A 135 -1.99 -1.50 -6.99
C ILE A 135 -1.57 -0.88 -5.65
N GLU A 136 -0.28 -0.89 -5.31
CA GLU A 136 0.22 -0.31 -4.05
C GLU A 136 -0.01 1.20 -4.00
N MET A 137 0.21 1.86 -5.13
CA MET A 137 -0.02 3.29 -5.31
C MET A 137 -1.52 3.62 -5.15
N GLU A 138 -2.41 2.87 -5.80
CA GLU A 138 -3.86 3.03 -5.67
C GLU A 138 -4.36 2.76 -4.25
N GLN A 139 -3.79 1.78 -3.55
CA GLN A 139 -4.10 1.56 -2.13
C GLN A 139 -3.71 2.76 -1.26
N GLU A 140 -2.54 3.36 -1.50
CA GLU A 140 -2.14 4.56 -0.78
C GLU A 140 -3.05 5.75 -1.11
N LEU A 141 -3.44 5.93 -2.38
CA LEU A 141 -4.41 6.96 -2.77
C LEU A 141 -5.74 6.79 -2.04
N ASN A 142 -6.25 5.57 -1.96
CA ASN A 142 -7.46 5.24 -1.22
C ASN A 142 -7.33 5.54 0.28
N ARG A 143 -6.17 5.24 0.90
CA ARG A 143 -5.88 5.60 2.31
C ARG A 143 -5.82 7.12 2.52
N LEU A 144 -5.37 7.86 1.52
CA LEU A 144 -5.37 9.33 1.51
C LEU A 144 -6.75 9.92 1.15
N GLY A 145 -7.76 9.09 0.89
CA GLY A 145 -9.09 9.51 0.46
C GLY A 145 -9.08 10.21 -0.89
N GLN A 146 -8.15 9.87 -1.76
CA GLN A 146 -7.99 10.43 -3.10
C GLN A 146 -8.37 9.38 -4.14
N SER A 147 -9.09 9.80 -5.18
CA SER A 147 -9.33 9.00 -6.37
C SER A 147 -8.78 9.78 -7.55
N ILE A 148 -7.71 9.28 -8.17
CA ILE A 148 -6.99 9.95 -9.25
C ILE A 148 -6.69 8.90 -10.32
N THR A 149 -7.33 9.03 -11.47
CA THR A 149 -7.12 8.10 -12.59
C THR A 149 -5.91 8.54 -13.43
N LEU A 150 -5.03 7.58 -13.72
CA LEU A 150 -3.89 7.77 -14.61
C LEU A 150 -4.32 7.78 -16.09
N LYS A 151 -4.02 8.87 -16.78
CA LYS A 151 -4.29 9.08 -18.20
C LYS A 151 -3.00 9.17 -19.02
N PRO A 152 -2.96 8.61 -20.22
CA PRO A 152 -1.84 8.78 -21.15
C PRO A 152 -1.72 10.23 -21.65
N GLN A 153 -0.53 10.58 -22.16
CA GLN A 153 -0.18 11.94 -22.61
C GLN A 153 -1.14 12.51 -23.67
N ASN A 154 -1.72 11.66 -24.53
CA ASN A 154 -2.65 12.07 -25.59
C ASN A 154 -4.03 12.50 -25.09
N GLU A 155 -4.37 12.24 -23.83
CA GLU A 155 -5.64 12.65 -23.19
C GLU A 155 -5.57 14.00 -22.47
N TYR A 156 -4.40 14.64 -22.48
CA TYR A 156 -4.18 16.00 -22.01
C TYR A 156 -4.14 17.02 -23.16
#